data_AF-A0A537C0H4-F1
#
_entry.id   AF-A0A537C0H4-F1
#
_cell.length_a   1.000
_cell.length_b   1.000
_cell.length_c   1.000
_cell.angle_alpha   90.00
_cell.angle_beta   90.00
_cell.angle_gamma   90.00
#
_symmetry.space_group_name_H-M   'P 1'
#
loop_
_entity.id
_entity.type
_entity.pdbx_description
1 polymer ?
#
loop_
_entity_poly.entity_id
_entity_poly.type
_entity_poly.pdbx_seq_one_letter_code
_entity_poly.pdbx_strand_id
1 'polypeptide(L)'
;MRLVLRSLPQMVVMAAIVTSALFVPVAALLIWLSFALFGVSLRAFVTFGSLLTALEGLLAWWALLFLPALVYAACVMPWSARE
;
A
#
# COMPACT_ATOMS: atom_id res chain seq x y z
N MET A 1 20.68 -12.73 -14.76
CA MET A 1 20.30 -12.55 -13.33
C MET A 1 20.79 -11.25 -12.69
N ARG A 2 21.98 -10.71 -13.01
CA ARG A 2 22.47 -9.44 -12.40
C ARG A 2 21.61 -8.20 -12.69
N LEU A 3 20.98 -8.11 -13.86
CA LEU A 3 20.06 -7.00 -14.20
C LEU A 3 18.78 -7.03 -13.36
N VAL A 4 18.18 -8.22 -13.19
CA VAL A 4 16.97 -8.41 -12.36
C VAL A 4 17.25 -8.05 -10.90
N LEU A 5 18.39 -8.49 -10.34
CA LEU A 5 18.77 -8.13 -8.96
C LEU A 5 19.00 -6.62 -8.78
N ARG A 6 19.38 -5.90 -9.84
CA ARG A 6 19.62 -4.45 -9.79
C ARG A 6 18.32 -3.65 -9.91
N SER A 7 17.30 -4.18 -10.58
CA SER A 7 15.97 -3.55 -10.70
C SER A 7 15.04 -3.85 -9.52
N LEU A 8 15.25 -4.93 -8.78
CA LEU A 8 14.49 -5.24 -7.55
C LEU A 8 14.43 -4.08 -6.54
N PRO A 9 15.55 -3.43 -6.12
CA PRO A 9 15.47 -2.31 -5.19
C PRO A 9 14.69 -1.13 -5.78
N GLN A 10 14.83 -0.86 -7.08
CA GLN A 10 14.09 0.21 -7.75
C GLN A 10 12.59 -0.08 -7.80
N MET A 11 12.22 -1.35 -7.99
CA MET A 11 10.84 -1.83 -7.97
C MET A 11 10.21 -1.71 -6.59
N VAL A 12 10.92 -2.12 -5.54
CA VAL A 12 10.49 -1.98 -4.14
C VAL A 12 10.30 -0.50 -3.78
N VAL A 13 11.25 0.36 -4.16
CA VAL A 13 11.16 1.80 -3.90
C VAL A 13 9.99 2.42 -4.65
N MET A 14 9.80 2.10 -5.93
CA MET A 14 8.66 2.61 -6.70
C MET A 14 7.33 2.17 -6.10
N ALA A 15 7.21 0.89 -5.74
CA ALA A 15 6.03 0.37 -5.06
C ALA A 15 5.78 1.10 -3.73
N ALA A 16 6.81 1.36 -2.94
CA ALA A 16 6.69 2.06 -1.66
C ALA A 16 6.23 3.52 -1.86
N ILE A 17 6.73 4.19 -2.89
CA ILE A 17 6.32 5.55 -3.27
C ILE A 17 4.84 5.55 -3.68
N VAL A 18 4.45 4.66 -4.59
CA VAL A 18 3.06 4.54 -5.06
C VAL A 18 2.12 4.24 -3.90
N THR A 19 2.51 3.29 -3.05
CA THR A 19 1.75 2.93 -1.84
C THR A 19 1.56 4.14 -0.94
N SER A 20 2.63 4.87 -0.63
CA SER A 20 2.56 6.03 0.26
C SER A 20 1.76 7.18 -0.33
N ALA A 21 1.86 7.41 -1.64
CA ALA A 21 1.08 8.42 -2.35
C ALA A 21 -0.42 8.08 -2.36
N LEU A 22 -0.77 6.81 -2.53
CA LEU A 22 -2.16 6.34 -2.56
C LEU A 22 -2.72 6.03 -1.16
N PHE A 23 -1.88 5.93 -0.14
CA PHE A 23 -2.28 5.51 1.20
C PHE A 23 -3.40 6.38 1.76
N VAL A 24 -3.20 7.70 1.75
CA VAL A 24 -4.17 8.67 2.29
C VAL A 24 -5.50 8.66 1.51
N PRO A 25 -5.53 8.83 0.18
CA PRO A 25 -6.81 8.87 -0.55
C PRO A 25 -7.55 7.52 -0.50
N VAL A 26 -6.83 6.39 -0.60
CA VAL A 26 -7.46 5.07 -0.53
C VAL A 26 -7.97 4.77 0.88
N ALA A 27 -7.19 5.09 1.93
CA ALA A 27 -7.64 4.94 3.30
C ALA A 27 -8.88 5.80 3.58
N ALA A 28 -8.90 7.06 3.12
CA ALA A 28 -10.06 7.94 3.28
C ALA A 28 -11.33 7.34 2.63
N LEU A 29 -11.19 6.80 1.41
CA LEU A 29 -12.30 6.17 0.70
C LEU A 29 -12.78 4.89 1.40
N LEU A 30 -11.86 4.04 1.87
CA LEU A 30 -12.19 2.82 2.61
C LEU A 30 -12.85 3.12 3.97
N ILE A 31 -12.36 4.12 4.70
CA ILE A 31 -12.95 4.57 5.96
C ILE A 31 -14.37 5.06 5.71
N TRP A 32 -14.56 5.93 4.71
CA TRP A 32 -15.87 6.48 4.37
C TRP A 32 -16.85 5.38 3.98
N LEU A 33 -16.41 4.43 3.13
CA LEU A 33 -17.21 3.29 2.69
C LEU A 33 -17.58 2.38 3.87
N SER A 34 -16.63 2.10 4.75
CA SER A 34 -16.84 1.25 5.94
C SER A 34 -17.82 1.88 6.92
N PHE A 35 -17.72 3.20 7.10
CA PHE A 35 -18.67 3.96 7.92
C PHE A 35 -20.06 3.99 7.29
N ALA A 36 -20.16 4.28 5.99
CA ALA A 36 -21.43 4.42 5.28
C ALA A 36 -22.21 3.09 5.16
N LEU A 37 -21.52 1.97 4.90
CA LEU A 37 -22.15 0.67 4.68
C LEU A 37 -22.35 -0.14 5.96
N PHE A 38 -21.40 -0.07 6.89
CA PHE A 38 -21.35 -0.97 8.05
C PHE A 38 -21.36 -0.25 9.40
N GLY A 39 -21.37 1.10 9.41
CA GLY A 39 -21.33 1.88 10.65
C GLY A 39 -20.04 1.73 11.45
N VAL A 40 -18.95 1.27 10.82
CA VAL A 40 -17.68 0.99 11.51
C VAL A 40 -17.00 2.30 11.90
N SER A 41 -16.63 2.43 13.18
CA SER A 41 -15.90 3.60 13.66
C SER A 41 -14.47 3.65 13.11
N LEU A 42 -13.94 4.86 12.90
CA LEU A 42 -12.55 5.07 12.44
C LEU A 42 -11.54 4.32 13.33
N ARG A 43 -11.74 4.35 14.65
CA ARG A 43 -10.87 3.66 15.60
C ARG A 43 -10.85 2.17 15.32
N ALA A 44 -12.02 1.54 15.19
CA ALA A 44 -12.13 0.11 14.89
C ALA A 44 -11.55 -0.24 13.51
N PHE A 45 -11.72 0.62 12.51
CA PHE A 45 -11.14 0.41 11.17
C PHE A 45 -9.61 0.41 11.20
N VAL A 46 -9.01 1.40 11.87
CA VAL A 46 -7.55 1.53 11.94
C VAL A 46 -6.95 0.42 12.81
N THR A 47 -7.59 0.04 13.91
CA THR A 47 -7.06 -0.99 14.83
C THR A 47 -7.46 -2.41 14.47
N PHE A 48 -8.14 -2.63 13.32
CA PHE A 48 -8.72 -3.92 12.96
C PHE A 48 -9.59 -4.52 14.07
N GLY A 49 -10.48 -3.70 14.65
CA GLY A 49 -11.36 -4.12 15.74
C GLY A 49 -10.66 -4.28 17.08
N SER A 50 -9.61 -3.48 17.33
CA SER A 50 -8.72 -3.55 18.51
C SER A 50 -7.77 -4.75 18.55
N LEU A 51 -7.59 -5.46 17.43
CA LEU A 51 -6.55 -6.49 17.31
C LEU A 51 -5.14 -5.89 17.29
N LEU A 52 -4.99 -4.68 16.77
CA LEU A 52 -3.72 -3.97 16.62
C LEU A 52 -3.77 -2.60 17.30
N THR A 53 -2.60 -2.08 17.68
CA THR A 53 -2.48 -0.65 18.01
C THR A 53 -2.72 0.20 16.76
N ALA A 54 -3.00 1.49 16.93
CA ALA A 54 -3.27 2.38 15.79
C ALA A 54 -2.08 2.43 14.80
N LEU A 55 -0.85 2.43 15.32
CA LEU A 55 0.37 2.45 14.50
C LEU A 55 0.55 1.14 13.73
N GLU A 56 0.41 -0.01 14.40
CA GLU A 56 0.50 -1.33 13.76
C GLU A 56 -0.58 -1.51 12.70
N GLY A 57 -1.78 -1.01 12.95
CA GLY A 57 -2.87 -1.04 11.99
C GLY A 57 -2.63 -0.16 10.77
N LEU A 58 -2.08 1.05 10.96
CA LEU A 58 -1.62 1.91 9.85
C LEU A 58 -0.56 1.20 9.00
N LEU A 59 0.42 0.55 9.64
CA LEU A 59 1.44 -0.24 8.97
C LEU A 59 0.85 -1.45 8.23
N ALA A 60 -0.12 -2.14 8.82
CA ALA A 60 -0.81 -3.27 8.19
C ALA A 60 -1.60 -2.81 6.96
N TRP A 61 -2.33 -1.70 7.04
CA TRP A 61 -3.00 -1.11 5.88
C TRP A 61 -2.01 -0.71 4.79
N TRP A 62 -0.85 -0.16 5.17
CA TRP A 62 0.18 0.22 4.22
C TRP A 62 0.76 -1.01 3.53
N ALA A 63 1.06 -2.07 4.28
CA ALA A 63 1.55 -3.33 3.74
C ALA A 63 0.53 -4.01 2.80
N LEU A 64 -0.76 -3.92 3.12
CA LEU A 64 -1.83 -4.42 2.26
C LEU A 64 -1.88 -3.67 0.92
N LEU A 65 -1.69 -2.34 0.92
CA LEU A 65 -1.63 -1.54 -0.30
C LEU A 65 -0.30 -1.68 -1.06
N PHE A 66 0.76 -2.10 -0.37
CA PHE A 66 2.07 -2.33 -0.96
C PHE A 66 2.08 -3.53 -1.92
N LEU A 67 1.32 -4.58 -1.63
CA LEU A 67 1.20 -5.76 -2.49
C LEU A 67 0.72 -5.43 -3.92
N PRO A 68 -0.43 -4.76 -4.13
CA PRO A 68 -0.86 -4.37 -5.48
C PRO A 68 0.06 -3.32 -6.10
N ALA A 69 0.69 -2.44 -5.31
CA ALA A 69 1.69 -1.50 -5.81
C ALA A 69 2.96 -2.21 -6.33
N LEU A 70 3.37 -3.32 -5.70
CA LEU A 70 4.44 -4.17 -6.21
C LEU A 70 4.06 -4.81 -7.54
N VAL A 71 2.84 -5.34 -7.66
CA VAL A 71 2.35 -5.91 -8.94
C VAL A 71 2.32 -4.83 -10.02
N TYR A 72 1.82 -3.63 -9.70
CA TYR A 72 1.85 -2.47 -10.60
C TYR A 72 3.28 -2.15 -11.05
N ALA A 73 4.22 -2.04 -10.11
CA ALA A 73 5.62 -1.78 -10.43
C ALA A 73 6.19 -2.88 -11.34
N ALA A 74 5.92 -4.15 -11.04
CA ALA A 74 6.39 -5.29 -11.84
C ALA A 74 5.93 -5.20 -13.30
N CYS A 75 4.66 -4.88 -13.52
CA CYS A 75 4.00 -4.98 -14.82
C CYS A 75 4.09 -3.70 -15.66
N VAL A 76 4.09 -2.52 -15.03
CA VAL A 76 3.89 -1.24 -15.75
C VAL A 76 5.19 -0.48 -15.97
N MET A 77 6.19 -0.65 -15.09
CA MET A 77 7.42 0.14 -15.22
C MET A 77 8.43 -0.48 -16.20
N PRO A 78 9.02 0.32 -17.10
CA PRO A 78 10.11 -0.13 -17.94
C PRO A 78 11.40 -0.21 -17.11
N TRP A 79 11.79 -1.42 -16.76
CA TRP A 79 13.01 -1.70 -15.97
C TRP A 79 14.30 -1.77 -16.82
N SER A 80 14.18 -1.68 -18.14
CA SER A 80 15.32 -1.52 -19.05
C SER A 80 15.88 -0.10 -18.92
N ALA A 81 17.19 0.02 -18.69
CA ALA A 81 17.87 1.30 -18.79
C ALA A 81 17.54 1.93 -20.17
N ARG A 82 17.05 3.17 -20.17
CA ARG A 82 17.03 3.97 -21.40
C ARG A 82 18.49 4.12 -21.83
N GLU A 83 18.85 3.49 -22.93
CA GLU A 83 20.04 3.85 -23.71
C GLU A 83 19.89 5.27 -24.27
#